data_AF-A0A671VJ54-F1
#
_entry.id   AF-A0A671VJ54-F1
#
_cell.length_a   1.000
_cell.length_b   1.000
_cell.length_c   1.000
_cell.angle_alpha   90.00
_cell.angle_beta   90.00
_cell.angle_gamma   90.00
#
_symmetry.space_group_name_H-M   'P 1'
#
loop_
_entity.id
_entity.type
_entity.pdbx_description
1 polymer ?
#
loop_
_entity_poly.entity_id
_entity_poly.type
_entity_poly.pdbx_seq_one_letter_code
_entity_poly.pdbx_strand_id
1 'polypeptide(L)'
;MKLLQSHRSAGARAHCAEAAGTSWTRRRRRRRRRGRIGGRRRRRRRRRNLLPNRKEMAVLAPVLVLCACVSGFYCVEAKSDTLSSLDSSFCYGGLQVIYPGLDIDKCLVIPNNQNLREKVSTVWKAPQVYYSGAQKKKMYVLVLADPDAPSRTKPTSAYWRHWLVVDIKGGELKKGKIQGMTLTGYSPPTPPQKSGLHRYQFMLFEQPPDTPVSLTEPEKLSRGKWDLRAFIARFHLGEPVATLQFLTQNYKD
;
A
#
# COMPACT_ATOMS: atom_id res chain seq x y z
N MET A 1 -23.80 62.51 -44.12
CA MET A 1 -22.85 62.79 -43.02
C MET A 1 -22.19 61.49 -42.59
N LYS A 2 -20.84 61.46 -42.59
CA LYS A 2 -19.85 60.53 -41.98
C LYS A 2 -19.98 59.01 -42.24
N LEU A 3 -19.14 58.38 -43.09
CA LEU A 3 -17.75 57.87 -42.89
C LEU A 3 -17.57 56.80 -41.79
N LEU A 4 -17.19 55.56 -42.18
CA LEU A 4 -15.83 55.01 -41.96
C LEU A 4 -15.65 53.59 -42.54
N GLN A 5 -14.45 53.40 -43.13
CA GLN A 5 -13.91 52.22 -43.78
C GLN A 5 -13.39 51.16 -42.79
N SER A 6 -13.24 49.91 -43.24
CA SER A 6 -12.14 49.05 -42.79
C SER A 6 -11.78 48.02 -43.87
N HIS A 7 -10.50 48.04 -44.25
CA HIS A 7 -9.88 47.29 -45.33
C HIS A 7 -9.50 45.87 -44.91
N ARG A 8 -9.66 44.92 -45.85
CA ARG A 8 -9.00 43.62 -45.87
C ARG A 8 -7.53 43.77 -46.27
N SER A 9 -6.64 42.96 -45.70
CA SER A 9 -5.41 42.50 -46.34
C SER A 9 -4.89 41.23 -45.66
N ALA A 10 -4.80 40.16 -46.44
CA ALA A 10 -4.11 38.92 -46.12
C ALA A 10 -2.74 38.92 -46.81
N GLY A 11 -1.73 38.32 -46.20
CA GLY A 11 -0.41 38.17 -46.80
C GLY A 11 0.52 37.34 -45.93
N ALA A 12 0.61 36.04 -46.23
CA ALA A 12 1.57 35.10 -45.67
C ALA A 12 2.94 35.23 -46.36
N ARG A 13 4.03 34.87 -45.66
CA ARG A 13 5.14 34.05 -46.19
C ARG A 13 6.15 33.65 -45.11
N ALA A 14 6.66 32.43 -45.29
CA ALA A 14 7.58 31.66 -44.46
C ALA A 14 9.05 31.83 -44.88
N HIS A 15 10.00 31.41 -44.02
CA HIS A 15 11.35 30.88 -44.33
C HIS A 15 11.93 30.29 -43.00
N CYS A 16 12.11 28.96 -42.84
CA CYS A 16 13.28 28.08 -43.14
C CYS A 16 14.59 28.48 -42.43
N ALA A 17 15.07 27.72 -41.42
CA ALA A 17 16.03 26.57 -41.42
C ALA A 17 17.41 27.06 -40.89
N GLU A 18 18.15 26.37 -40.01
CA GLU A 18 19.06 25.22 -40.24
C GLU A 18 19.86 24.96 -38.91
N ALA A 19 19.82 23.77 -38.29
CA ALA A 19 20.77 22.62 -38.31
C ALA A 19 22.16 22.78 -37.64
N ALA A 20 22.51 21.82 -36.75
CA ALA A 20 23.82 21.15 -36.56
C ALA A 20 23.84 20.46 -35.17
N GLY A 21 23.91 19.12 -35.06
CA GLY A 21 25.16 18.34 -34.95
C GLY A 21 25.43 18.01 -33.46
N THR A 22 25.86 16.84 -32.99
CA THR A 22 26.54 15.68 -33.57
C THR A 22 26.41 14.48 -32.62
N SER A 23 26.44 13.28 -33.19
CA SER A 23 26.58 11.99 -32.51
C SER A 23 28.00 11.79 -31.96
N TRP A 24 28.15 11.12 -30.80
CA TRP A 24 29.38 10.43 -30.42
C TRP A 24 29.13 8.98 -30.01
N THR A 25 30.15 8.18 -30.25
CA THR A 25 30.10 6.76 -30.58
C THR A 25 30.64 5.86 -29.47
N ARG A 26 30.12 4.62 -29.46
CA ARG A 26 30.80 3.32 -29.23
C ARG A 26 31.96 3.17 -28.22
N ARG A 27 31.76 2.12 -27.40
CA ARG A 27 32.60 0.89 -27.22
C ARG A 27 33.52 0.75 -25.98
N ARG A 28 33.25 -0.39 -25.30
CA ARG A 28 34.15 -1.55 -25.01
C ARG A 28 34.68 -1.77 -23.56
N ARG A 29 34.33 -2.98 -23.10
CA ARG A 29 35.19 -4.09 -22.57
C ARG A 29 35.46 -4.20 -21.06
N ARG A 30 34.92 -5.32 -20.53
CA ARG A 30 35.55 -6.44 -19.78
C ARG A 30 36.47 -6.10 -18.60
N ARG A 31 36.19 -6.76 -17.45
CA ARG A 31 37.10 -7.76 -16.85
C ARG A 31 36.41 -8.60 -15.76
N ARG A 32 36.42 -9.92 -15.96
CA ARG A 32 36.34 -10.95 -14.90
C ARG A 32 37.70 -11.00 -14.20
N ARG A 33 37.73 -11.20 -12.88
CA ARG A 33 38.78 -12.00 -12.22
C ARG A 33 38.19 -12.78 -11.04
N ARG A 34 38.33 -14.11 -11.15
CA ARG A 34 38.30 -15.08 -10.04
C ARG A 34 39.64 -14.97 -9.29
N GLY A 35 39.60 -15.09 -7.97
CA GLY A 35 40.74 -15.42 -7.11
C GLY A 35 40.28 -16.47 -6.10
N ARG A 36 40.98 -17.60 -6.10
CA ARG A 36 40.70 -18.83 -5.33
C ARG A 36 41.87 -19.03 -4.36
N ILE A 37 41.64 -19.87 -3.34
CA ILE A 37 42.60 -20.72 -2.61
C ILE A 37 42.96 -20.24 -1.19
N GLY A 38 42.76 -21.14 -0.22
CA GLY A 38 43.45 -21.10 1.07
C GLY A 38 42.77 -21.92 2.17
N GLY A 39 42.75 -23.26 2.06
CA GLY A 39 42.24 -24.14 3.11
C GLY A 39 43.26 -24.49 4.21
N ARG A 40 42.78 -24.91 5.38
CA ARG A 40 43.45 -25.79 6.37
C ARG A 40 42.36 -26.40 7.27
N ARG A 41 41.93 -27.64 7.03
CA ARG A 41 42.39 -28.94 7.61
C ARG A 41 42.33 -29.06 9.15
N ARG A 42 41.36 -29.89 9.57
CA ARG A 42 41.40 -31.00 10.55
C ARG A 42 41.60 -30.69 12.04
N ARG A 43 40.64 -31.18 12.85
CA ARG A 43 40.90 -32.26 13.83
C ARG A 43 39.61 -32.98 14.25
N ARG A 44 39.55 -34.28 13.95
CA ARG A 44 38.65 -35.28 14.52
C ARG A 44 39.00 -35.48 16.00
N ARG A 45 38.01 -35.63 16.88
CA ARG A 45 38.13 -36.45 18.10
C ARG A 45 36.94 -37.39 18.21
N ARG A 46 37.22 -38.68 18.04
CA ARG A 46 36.40 -39.84 18.43
C ARG A 46 36.56 -40.06 19.94
N ARG A 47 35.46 -40.27 20.65
CA ARG A 47 35.31 -41.11 21.87
C ARG A 47 33.80 -41.33 22.05
N ARG A 48 33.25 -42.44 22.51
CA ARG A 48 33.60 -43.87 22.69
C ARG A 48 32.21 -44.49 22.97
N ASN A 49 31.91 -45.66 22.41
CA ASN A 49 30.75 -46.46 22.79
C ASN A 49 30.93 -46.97 24.23
N LEU A 50 29.83 -47.06 24.98
CA LEU A 50 29.65 -47.95 26.13
C LEU A 50 28.15 -48.18 26.35
N LEU A 51 27.68 -49.37 25.98
CA LEU A 51 26.52 -50.03 26.57
C LEU A 51 26.99 -50.81 27.79
N PRO A 52 26.12 -51.03 28.78
CA PRO A 52 25.83 -52.42 29.10
C PRO A 52 24.34 -52.72 29.33
N ASN A 53 24.01 -53.90 28.84
CA ASN A 53 22.88 -54.79 29.00
C ASN A 53 22.40 -54.99 30.46
N ARG A 54 21.07 -55.02 30.73
CA ARG A 54 20.46 -56.04 31.62
C ARG A 54 18.92 -56.07 31.64
N LYS A 55 18.39 -57.24 31.22
CA LYS A 55 17.28 -58.06 31.74
C LYS A 55 15.82 -57.55 31.74
N GLU A 56 15.00 -58.37 31.09
CA GLU A 56 13.54 -58.50 31.19
C GLU A 56 13.04 -58.75 32.63
N MET A 57 11.80 -58.32 32.92
CA MET A 57 10.75 -59.14 33.55
C MET A 57 9.39 -58.46 33.33
N ALA A 58 8.42 -59.24 32.84
CA ALA A 58 7.02 -58.88 32.66
C ALA A 58 6.25 -58.88 33.99
N VAL A 59 5.28 -57.96 34.17
CA VAL A 59 4.04 -58.18 34.94
C VAL A 59 2.92 -57.28 34.40
N LEU A 60 1.78 -57.90 34.10
CA LEU A 60 0.49 -57.30 33.74
C LEU A 60 -0.29 -56.85 35.00
N ALA A 61 -0.85 -55.65 35.00
CA ALA A 61 -2.13 -55.33 35.65
C ALA A 61 -2.64 -53.93 35.21
N PRO A 62 -3.92 -53.75 34.83
CA PRO A 62 -4.48 -52.46 34.46
C PRO A 62 -5.11 -51.79 35.69
N VAL A 63 -4.72 -50.56 36.00
CA VAL A 63 -5.46 -49.69 36.92
C VAL A 63 -6.12 -48.59 36.10
N LEU A 64 -7.43 -48.73 35.95
CA LEU A 64 -8.34 -47.69 35.48
C LEU A 64 -8.23 -46.47 36.41
N VAL A 65 -7.62 -45.39 35.91
CA VAL A 65 -7.76 -44.06 36.51
C VAL A 65 -8.49 -43.17 35.51
N LEU A 66 -9.81 -43.09 35.69
CA LEU A 66 -10.66 -42.05 35.14
C LEU A 66 -10.22 -40.70 35.74
N CYS A 67 -9.33 -39.99 35.04
CA CYS A 67 -9.08 -38.59 35.31
C CYS A 67 -9.80 -37.78 34.24
N ALA A 68 -11.06 -37.43 34.52
CA ALA A 68 -11.82 -36.45 33.76
C ALA A 68 -11.25 -35.05 34.04
N CYS A 69 -10.06 -34.77 33.51
CA CYS A 69 -9.60 -33.41 33.33
C CYS A 69 -10.37 -32.85 32.15
N VAL A 70 -11.54 -32.26 32.41
CA VAL A 70 -12.15 -31.30 31.47
C VAL A 70 -11.29 -30.03 31.56
N SER A 71 -10.03 -30.14 31.12
CA SER A 71 -9.24 -28.98 30.77
C SER A 71 -9.95 -28.40 29.56
N GLY A 72 -10.83 -27.43 29.82
CA GLY A 72 -11.35 -26.55 28.80
C GLY A 72 -10.16 -26.08 27.99
N PHE A 73 -10.03 -26.62 26.79
CA PHE A 73 -9.25 -25.98 25.75
C PHE A 73 -9.97 -24.65 25.50
N TYR A 74 -9.62 -23.64 26.28
CA TYR A 74 -9.57 -22.31 25.70
C TYR A 74 -8.46 -22.38 24.66
N CYS A 75 -8.82 -22.90 23.49
CA CYS A 75 -8.10 -22.57 22.28
C CYS A 75 -8.37 -21.06 22.12
N VAL A 76 -7.53 -20.23 22.72
CA VAL A 76 -7.35 -18.88 22.21
C VAL A 76 -6.74 -19.13 20.84
N GLU A 77 -7.60 -19.22 19.84
CA GLU A 77 -7.21 -19.29 18.45
C GLU A 77 -6.49 -17.97 18.16
N ALA A 78 -5.16 -18.00 18.27
CA ALA A 78 -4.30 -16.94 17.83
C ALA A 78 -4.50 -16.85 16.31
N LYS A 79 -5.45 -16.02 15.89
CA LYS A 79 -5.83 -15.84 14.49
C LYS A 79 -4.69 -15.11 13.78
N SER A 80 -3.73 -15.90 13.30
CA SER A 80 -2.57 -15.43 12.57
C SER A 80 -3.02 -14.74 11.28
N ASP A 81 -2.73 -13.44 11.16
CA ASP A 81 -2.46 -12.66 9.93
C ASP A 81 -3.24 -13.00 8.64
N THR A 82 -4.44 -13.57 8.74
CA THR A 82 -5.24 -13.99 7.60
C THR A 82 -6.41 -13.03 7.48
N LEU A 83 -6.49 -12.36 6.34
CA LEU A 83 -7.58 -11.45 6.05
C LEU A 83 -8.92 -12.20 6.08
N SER A 84 -9.94 -11.54 6.61
CA SER A 84 -11.30 -12.02 6.44
C SER A 84 -11.70 -12.01 4.96
N SER A 85 -12.71 -12.81 4.59
CA SER A 85 -13.27 -12.76 3.23
C SER A 85 -13.75 -11.36 2.86
N LEU A 86 -14.34 -10.64 3.82
CA LEU A 86 -14.83 -9.27 3.62
C LEU A 86 -13.69 -8.29 3.39
N ASP A 87 -12.60 -8.42 4.14
CA ASP A 87 -11.43 -7.55 3.94
C ASP A 87 -10.72 -7.90 2.61
N SER A 88 -10.68 -9.18 2.23
CA SER A 88 -10.09 -9.60 0.95
C SER A 88 -10.89 -9.10 -0.26
N SER A 89 -12.23 -9.13 -0.18
CA SER A 89 -13.11 -8.71 -1.28
C SER A 89 -13.08 -7.21 -1.58
N PHE A 90 -12.51 -6.40 -0.69
CA PHE A 90 -12.38 -4.96 -0.94
C PHE A 90 -11.45 -4.66 -2.11
N CYS A 91 -10.39 -5.44 -2.33
CA CYS A 91 -9.38 -5.16 -3.35
C CYS A 91 -9.79 -5.65 -4.74
N TYR A 92 -9.84 -4.73 -5.71
CA TYR A 92 -10.04 -5.05 -7.11
C TYR A 92 -9.41 -3.99 -8.02
N GLY A 93 -9.37 -4.24 -9.33
CA GLY A 93 -8.88 -3.29 -10.32
C GLY A 93 -7.35 -3.16 -10.41
N GLY A 94 -6.57 -3.84 -9.56
CA GLY A 94 -5.11 -3.94 -9.71
C GLY A 94 -4.35 -2.65 -9.40
N LEU A 95 -4.83 -1.87 -8.43
CA LEU A 95 -4.07 -0.75 -7.86
C LEU A 95 -2.86 -1.29 -7.08
N GLN A 96 -1.70 -0.65 -7.27
CA GLN A 96 -0.47 -1.00 -6.55
C GLN A 96 0.01 0.19 -5.72
N VAL A 97 0.39 -0.07 -4.48
CA VAL A 97 0.92 0.91 -3.53
C VAL A 97 2.30 0.46 -3.09
N ILE A 98 3.30 1.30 -3.33
CA ILE A 98 4.71 0.95 -3.16
C ILE A 98 5.35 1.89 -2.14
N TYR A 99 5.73 1.31 -1.00
CA TYR A 99 6.63 1.91 -0.02
C TYR A 99 8.08 1.43 -0.24
N PRO A 100 9.12 2.11 0.28
CA PRO A 100 10.53 1.77 0.00
C PRO A 100 10.97 0.32 0.28
N GLY A 101 10.22 -0.44 1.07
CA GLY A 101 10.50 -1.87 1.33
C GLY A 101 9.24 -2.70 1.47
N LEU A 102 8.11 -2.25 0.90
CA LEU A 102 6.83 -2.94 0.97
C LEU A 102 6.00 -2.61 -0.27
N ASP A 103 5.86 -3.61 -1.14
CA ASP A 103 4.99 -3.56 -2.30
C ASP A 103 3.64 -4.18 -1.92
N ILE A 104 2.56 -3.42 -2.11
CA ILE A 104 1.20 -3.81 -1.80
C ILE A 104 0.43 -3.83 -3.12
N ASP A 105 0.25 -5.02 -3.68
CA ASP A 105 -0.46 -5.28 -4.93
C ASP A 105 -1.76 -6.09 -4.73
N LYS A 106 -2.01 -6.49 -3.47
CA LYS A 106 -3.21 -7.17 -3.01
C LYS A 106 -3.52 -6.75 -1.57
N CYS A 107 -4.74 -7.03 -1.14
CA CYS A 107 -5.12 -6.89 0.25
C CYS A 107 -4.18 -7.72 1.13
N LEU A 108 -3.63 -7.12 2.20
CA LEU A 108 -2.80 -7.83 3.18
C LEU A 108 -2.90 -7.23 4.58
N VAL A 109 -2.50 -8.00 5.58
CA VAL A 109 -2.12 -7.47 6.90
C VAL A 109 -0.63 -7.18 6.85
N ILE A 110 -0.19 -5.98 7.24
CA ILE A 110 1.24 -5.65 7.31
C ILE A 110 1.88 -6.57 8.36
N PRO A 111 2.84 -7.42 7.96
CA PRO A 111 3.41 -8.42 8.84
C PRO A 111 4.21 -7.74 9.96
N ASN A 112 4.22 -8.38 11.13
CA ASN A 112 5.00 -7.90 12.27
C ASN A 112 6.47 -8.37 12.21
N ASN A 113 7.12 -8.12 11.08
CA ASN A 113 8.53 -8.42 10.88
C ASN A 113 9.27 -7.21 10.31
N GLN A 114 10.60 -7.19 10.46
CA GLN A 114 11.48 -6.16 9.90
C GLN A 114 11.07 -4.70 10.23
N ASN A 115 10.35 -4.52 11.34
CA ASN A 115 9.76 -3.26 11.80
C ASN A 115 8.88 -2.57 10.74
N LEU A 116 8.19 -3.32 9.88
CA LEU A 116 7.37 -2.75 8.80
C LEU A 116 6.24 -1.87 9.33
N ARG A 117 5.57 -2.29 10.42
CA ARG A 117 4.51 -1.51 11.08
C ARG A 117 5.04 -0.18 11.64
N GLU A 118 6.24 -0.19 12.23
CA GLU A 118 6.87 1.04 12.70
C GLU A 118 7.26 1.94 11.51
N LYS A 119 7.91 1.37 10.48
CA LYS A 119 8.35 2.12 9.30
C LYS A 119 7.21 2.79 8.57
N VAL A 120 6.07 2.12 8.37
CA VAL A 120 4.90 2.73 7.71
C VAL A 120 4.28 3.85 8.54
N SER A 121 4.39 3.76 9.88
CA SER A 121 3.85 4.77 10.81
C SER A 121 4.77 5.97 11.02
N THR A 122 6.11 5.79 11.04
CA THR A 122 7.04 6.82 11.53
C THR A 122 8.10 7.26 10.52
N VAL A 123 8.49 6.39 9.58
CA VAL A 123 9.62 6.63 8.69
C VAL A 123 9.16 6.99 7.29
N TRP A 124 8.30 6.17 6.70
CA TRP A 124 7.91 6.29 5.30
C TRP A 124 6.94 7.44 5.08
N LYS A 125 7.14 8.13 3.96
CA LYS A 125 6.24 9.19 3.47
C LYS A 125 5.17 8.59 2.57
N ALA A 126 4.42 9.45 1.88
CA ALA A 126 3.41 9.03 0.92
C ALA A 126 4.00 7.99 -0.06
N PRO A 127 3.31 6.86 -0.27
CA PRO A 127 3.79 5.82 -1.17
C PRO A 127 3.69 6.26 -2.63
N GLN A 128 4.39 5.55 -3.51
CA GLN A 128 4.08 5.58 -4.93
C GLN A 128 2.79 4.80 -5.16
N VAL A 129 1.97 5.27 -6.10
CA VAL A 129 0.70 4.63 -6.44
C VAL A 129 0.68 4.42 -7.94
N TYR A 130 0.55 3.17 -8.34
CA TYR A 130 0.57 2.73 -9.73
C TYR A 130 -0.77 2.10 -10.10
N TYR A 131 -1.31 2.52 -11.24
CA TYR A 131 -2.52 1.93 -11.81
C TYR A 131 -2.34 1.73 -13.32
N SER A 132 -2.14 0.48 -13.74
CA SER A 132 -1.94 0.13 -15.16
C SER A 132 -3.16 0.46 -16.02
N GLY A 133 -4.35 0.33 -15.44
CA GLY A 133 -5.66 0.60 -16.06
C GLY A 133 -5.99 2.08 -16.26
N ALA A 134 -5.13 3.02 -15.82
CA ALA A 134 -5.39 4.45 -16.00
C ALA A 134 -5.53 4.80 -17.50
N GLN A 135 -6.24 5.87 -17.83
CA GLN A 135 -6.35 6.37 -19.20
C GLN A 135 -5.59 7.70 -19.30
N LYS A 136 -4.73 7.85 -20.32
CA LYS A 136 -3.82 9.00 -20.42
C LYS A 136 -4.53 10.36 -20.45
N LYS A 137 -5.75 10.40 -21.00
CA LYS A 137 -6.57 11.61 -21.18
C LYS A 137 -7.59 11.83 -20.04
N LYS A 138 -7.61 10.96 -19.03
CA LYS A 138 -8.52 11.05 -17.89
C LYS A 138 -7.80 11.59 -16.66
N MET A 139 -8.59 12.18 -15.76
CA MET A 139 -8.16 12.58 -14.43
C MET A 139 -8.71 11.60 -13.40
N TYR A 140 -8.04 11.52 -12.26
CA TYR A 140 -8.40 10.62 -11.18
C TYR A 140 -8.41 11.33 -9.84
N VAL A 141 -9.22 10.80 -8.92
CA VAL A 141 -9.23 11.15 -7.51
C VAL A 141 -8.71 9.96 -6.71
N LEU A 142 -7.70 10.18 -5.88
CA LEU A 142 -7.17 9.20 -4.93
C LEU A 142 -7.63 9.54 -3.52
N VAL A 143 -8.27 8.59 -2.87
CA VAL A 143 -8.66 8.63 -1.45
C VAL A 143 -7.87 7.58 -0.69
N LEU A 144 -7.28 7.96 0.45
CA LEU A 144 -6.85 7.04 1.50
C LEU A 144 -7.62 7.37 2.77
N ALA A 145 -8.38 6.41 3.29
CA ALA A 145 -9.19 6.59 4.48
C ALA A 145 -9.15 5.38 5.43
N ASP A 146 -9.35 5.66 6.71
CA ASP A 146 -9.46 4.66 7.78
C ASP A 146 -10.93 4.60 8.28
N PRO A 147 -11.69 3.52 7.99
CA PRO A 147 -13.05 3.31 8.49
C PRO A 147 -13.11 2.87 9.96
N ASP A 148 -11.96 2.60 10.58
CA ASP A 148 -11.85 1.99 11.89
C ASP A 148 -11.42 3.00 12.96
N ALA A 149 -11.30 4.29 12.66
CA ALA A 149 -10.87 5.27 13.65
C ALA A 149 -11.95 5.56 14.73
N PRO A 150 -11.62 5.58 16.04
CA PRO A 150 -10.33 5.27 16.67
C PRO A 150 -10.08 3.77 16.96
N SER A 151 -11.11 2.92 16.89
CA SER A 151 -10.95 1.46 16.84
C SER A 151 -12.03 0.80 15.97
N ARG A 152 -11.70 -0.34 15.36
CA ARG A 152 -12.65 -1.11 14.52
C ARG A 152 -13.92 -1.50 15.29
N THR A 153 -13.82 -1.70 16.60
CA THR A 153 -14.94 -2.04 17.48
C THR A 153 -15.80 -0.83 17.88
N LYS A 154 -15.25 0.38 17.84
CA LYS A 154 -15.94 1.63 18.21
C LYS A 154 -15.49 2.78 17.28
N PRO A 155 -15.87 2.77 15.99
CA PRO A 155 -15.33 3.67 14.97
C PRO A 155 -16.00 5.06 14.98
N THR A 156 -15.97 5.77 16.11
CA THR A 156 -16.68 7.07 16.30
C THR A 156 -16.13 8.24 15.46
N SER A 157 -14.98 8.05 14.83
CA SER A 157 -14.32 9.05 13.99
C SER A 157 -14.21 8.59 12.53
N ALA A 158 -14.88 7.49 12.16
CA ALA A 158 -14.90 7.00 10.80
C ALA A 158 -15.73 7.91 9.86
N TYR A 159 -15.36 8.06 8.59
CA TYR A 159 -14.05 7.73 8.02
C TYR A 159 -13.01 8.78 8.44
N TRP A 160 -11.76 8.36 8.69
CA TRP A 160 -10.65 9.28 8.90
C TRP A 160 -9.82 9.46 7.63
N ARG A 161 -9.77 10.68 7.11
CA ARG A 161 -9.11 11.00 5.84
C ARG A 161 -7.60 11.14 6.00
N HIS A 162 -6.87 10.16 5.49
CA HIS A 162 -5.40 10.11 5.54
C HIS A 162 -4.74 10.81 4.34
N TRP A 163 -5.32 10.70 3.15
CA TRP A 163 -4.80 11.34 1.93
C TRP A 163 -5.93 11.60 0.95
N LEU A 164 -5.96 12.78 0.33
CA LEU A 164 -6.89 13.11 -0.75
C LEU A 164 -6.16 13.94 -1.80
N VAL A 165 -6.07 13.38 -3.01
CA VAL A 165 -5.48 14.06 -4.17
C VAL A 165 -6.46 13.97 -5.34
N VAL A 166 -6.70 15.11 -5.98
CA VAL A 166 -7.61 15.26 -7.11
C VAL A 166 -6.83 15.72 -8.34
N ASP A 167 -7.47 15.79 -9.51
CA ASP A 167 -6.84 16.21 -10.77
C ASP A 167 -5.59 15.39 -11.12
N ILE A 168 -5.54 14.11 -10.70
CA ILE A 168 -4.39 13.26 -10.95
C ILE A 168 -4.37 12.88 -12.43
N LYS A 169 -3.32 13.30 -13.14
CA LYS A 169 -3.16 13.00 -14.57
C LYS A 169 -2.96 11.49 -14.78
N GLY A 170 -3.88 10.85 -15.49
CA GLY A 170 -3.81 9.41 -15.74
C GLY A 170 -2.51 8.94 -16.42
N GLY A 171 -1.92 9.78 -17.28
CA GLY A 171 -0.61 9.50 -17.91
C GLY A 171 0.56 9.42 -16.91
N GLU A 172 0.48 10.13 -15.79
CA GLU A 172 1.49 10.12 -14.72
C GLU A 172 1.19 9.04 -13.69
N LEU A 173 -0.09 8.78 -13.42
CA LEU A 173 -0.52 7.67 -12.58
C LEU A 173 -0.03 6.32 -13.13
N LYS A 174 -0.02 6.14 -14.46
CA LYS A 174 0.61 4.97 -15.13
C LYS A 174 2.10 4.82 -14.89
N LYS A 175 2.77 5.87 -14.43
CA LYS A 175 4.21 5.87 -14.15
C LYS A 175 4.50 5.78 -12.65
N GLY A 176 3.48 5.52 -11.83
CA GLY A 176 3.60 5.47 -10.37
C GLY A 176 3.62 6.86 -9.70
N LYS A 177 3.30 7.93 -10.44
CA LYS A 177 3.40 9.31 -9.96
C LYS A 177 2.03 9.91 -9.70
N ILE A 178 1.83 10.36 -8.47
CA ILE A 178 0.65 11.14 -8.08
C ILE A 178 0.91 12.62 -8.36
N GLN A 179 0.64 13.04 -9.59
CA GLN A 179 0.71 14.45 -10.01
C GLN A 179 -0.71 15.02 -10.17
N GLY A 180 -1.18 15.70 -9.13
CA GLY A 180 -2.49 16.34 -9.03
C GLY A 180 -2.53 17.38 -7.91
N MET A 181 -3.70 17.91 -7.59
CA MET A 181 -3.92 18.84 -6.50
C MET A 181 -4.18 18.11 -5.18
N THR A 182 -3.37 18.37 -4.15
CA THR A 182 -3.55 17.75 -2.84
C THR A 182 -4.53 18.56 -1.99
N LEU A 183 -5.70 17.98 -1.69
CA LEU A 183 -6.70 18.58 -0.79
C LEU A 183 -6.51 18.17 0.66
N THR A 184 -5.91 17.01 0.92
CA THR A 184 -5.51 16.58 2.26
C THR A 184 -4.19 15.86 2.15
N GLY A 185 -3.13 16.41 2.75
CA GLY A 185 -1.79 15.82 2.71
C GLY A 185 -1.73 14.46 3.43
N TYR A 186 -0.88 13.57 2.90
CA TYR A 186 -0.67 12.22 3.44
C TYR A 186 -0.32 12.26 4.93
N SER A 187 -1.12 11.56 5.74
CA SER A 187 -0.81 11.23 7.12
C SER A 187 -0.53 9.72 7.20
N PRO A 188 0.60 9.29 7.78
CA PRO A 188 0.89 7.87 7.94
C PRO A 188 -0.14 7.18 8.85
N PRO A 189 -0.24 5.85 8.79
CA PRO A 189 -0.99 5.05 9.76
C PRO A 189 -0.54 5.32 11.20
N THR A 190 -1.48 5.72 12.06
CA THR A 190 -1.24 5.93 13.50
C THR A 190 -2.38 5.34 14.34
N PRO A 191 -2.68 4.04 14.20
CA PRO A 191 -3.73 3.41 15.00
C PRO A 191 -3.36 3.52 16.50
N PRO A 192 -4.32 3.86 17.38
CA PRO A 192 -4.06 3.93 18.82
C PRO A 192 -3.55 2.59 19.39
N GLN A 193 -2.79 2.63 20.48
CA GLN A 193 -2.40 1.39 21.16
C GLN A 193 -3.63 0.62 21.63
N LYS A 194 -3.58 -0.70 21.49
CA LYS A 194 -4.64 -1.64 21.89
C LYS A 194 -5.98 -1.44 21.16
N SER A 195 -6.02 -0.69 20.06
CA SER A 195 -7.23 -0.57 19.22
C SER A 195 -7.41 -1.72 18.23
N GLY A 196 -6.37 -2.55 18.07
CA GLY A 196 -6.33 -3.67 17.12
C GLY A 196 -5.96 -3.24 15.71
N LEU A 197 -6.27 -4.09 14.73
CA LEU A 197 -6.03 -3.81 13.31
C LEU A 197 -7.01 -2.76 12.77
N HIS A 198 -6.46 -1.74 12.13
CA HIS A 198 -7.18 -0.75 11.33
C HIS A 198 -6.97 -1.01 9.85
N ARG A 199 -8.00 -0.77 9.06
CA ARG A 199 -7.97 -0.84 7.59
C ARG A 199 -7.55 0.51 7.03
N TYR A 200 -6.60 0.50 6.10
CA TYR A 200 -6.18 1.68 5.35
C TYR A 200 -6.58 1.48 3.89
N GLN A 201 -7.69 2.12 3.51
CA GLN A 201 -8.38 1.88 2.26
C GLN A 201 -8.00 2.92 1.21
N PHE A 202 -7.27 2.50 0.19
CA PHE A 202 -7.07 3.24 -1.04
C PHE A 202 -8.25 3.00 -1.98
N MET A 203 -8.86 4.09 -2.43
CA MET A 203 -9.91 4.10 -3.45
C MET A 203 -9.49 5.08 -4.54
N LEU A 204 -9.48 4.60 -5.78
CA LEU A 204 -9.18 5.40 -6.95
C LEU A 204 -10.46 5.57 -7.77
N PHE A 205 -10.88 6.81 -8.02
CA PHE A 205 -12.06 7.14 -8.82
C PHE A 205 -11.61 7.81 -10.12
N GLU A 206 -12.35 7.57 -11.20
CA GLU A 206 -12.26 8.44 -12.38
C GLU A 206 -12.94 9.76 -12.04
N GLN A 207 -12.25 10.88 -12.27
CA GLN A 207 -12.82 12.20 -12.04
C GLN A 207 -13.68 12.59 -13.24
N PRO A 208 -14.95 12.99 -13.05
CA PRO A 208 -15.76 13.50 -14.14
C PRO A 208 -15.10 14.74 -14.79
N PRO A 209 -15.18 14.89 -16.13
CA PRO A 209 -14.66 16.07 -16.82
C PRO A 209 -15.25 17.36 -16.24
N ASP A 210 -14.45 18.42 -16.23
CA ASP A 210 -14.86 19.77 -15.84
C ASP A 210 -15.49 19.89 -14.43
N THR A 211 -15.23 18.91 -13.56
CA THR A 211 -15.72 18.88 -12.18
C THR A 211 -14.63 19.31 -11.21
N PRO A 212 -14.69 20.54 -10.65
CA PRO A 212 -13.70 21.03 -9.69
C PRO A 212 -13.95 20.39 -8.31
N VAL A 213 -13.23 19.29 -8.03
CA VAL A 213 -13.34 18.59 -6.75
C VAL A 213 -12.70 19.42 -5.63
N SER A 214 -13.43 19.62 -4.55
CA SER A 214 -12.99 20.43 -3.41
C SER A 214 -13.54 19.94 -2.07
N LEU A 215 -12.93 20.39 -0.99
CA LEU A 215 -13.43 20.21 0.37
C LEU A 215 -14.22 21.45 0.81
N THR A 216 -15.28 21.23 1.57
CA THR A 216 -15.99 22.29 2.31
C THR A 216 -15.17 22.75 3.51
N GLU A 217 -15.51 23.90 4.10
CA GLU A 217 -14.81 24.40 5.29
C GLU A 217 -14.80 23.40 6.45
N PRO A 218 -15.92 22.75 6.83
CA PRO A 218 -15.89 21.71 7.87
C PRO A 218 -14.95 20.56 7.54
N GLU A 219 -14.92 20.12 6.27
CA GLU A 219 -14.02 19.06 5.82
C GLU A 219 -12.56 19.50 5.81
N LYS A 220 -12.25 20.78 5.60
CA LYS A 220 -10.87 21.30 5.72
C LYS A 220 -10.42 21.34 7.19
N LEU A 221 -11.33 21.66 8.11
CA LEU A 221 -11.05 21.76 9.55
C LEU A 221 -10.88 20.39 10.21
N SER A 222 -11.59 19.36 9.76
CA SER A 222 -11.51 18.00 10.33
C SER A 222 -11.25 16.92 9.28
N ARG A 223 -10.34 16.00 9.62
CA ARG A 223 -10.09 14.78 8.85
C ARG A 223 -11.02 13.63 9.25
N GLY A 224 -11.47 13.59 10.50
CA GLY A 224 -12.31 12.54 11.05
C GLY A 224 -13.80 12.86 10.89
N LYS A 225 -14.64 11.82 11.08
CA LYS A 225 -16.09 11.86 10.84
C LYS A 225 -16.40 12.32 9.41
N TRP A 226 -15.52 12.00 8.47
CA TRP A 226 -15.68 12.43 7.09
C TRP A 226 -16.76 11.59 6.43
N ASP A 227 -17.79 12.27 5.92
CA ASP A 227 -18.83 11.63 5.12
C ASP A 227 -18.32 11.39 3.70
N LEU A 228 -17.54 10.31 3.55
CA LEU A 228 -16.99 9.87 2.27
C LEU A 228 -18.09 9.62 1.24
N ARG A 229 -19.26 9.11 1.65
CA ARG A 229 -20.37 8.83 0.73
C ARG A 229 -20.96 10.12 0.20
N ALA A 230 -21.17 11.13 1.05
CA ALA A 230 -21.62 12.45 0.61
C ALA A 230 -20.60 13.12 -0.30
N PHE A 231 -19.30 12.97 -0.03
CA PHE A 231 -18.24 13.47 -0.91
C PHE A 231 -18.29 12.82 -2.31
N ILE A 232 -18.41 11.50 -2.37
CA ILE A 232 -18.54 10.74 -3.64
C ILE A 232 -19.79 11.20 -4.41
N ALA A 233 -20.92 11.32 -3.73
CA ALA A 233 -22.18 11.75 -4.33
C ALA A 233 -22.11 13.20 -4.84
N ARG A 234 -21.56 14.12 -4.05
CA ARG A 234 -21.45 15.55 -4.40
C ARG A 234 -20.71 15.80 -5.70
N PHE A 235 -19.69 14.99 -5.99
CA PHE A 235 -18.86 15.13 -7.20
C PHE A 235 -19.15 14.07 -8.26
N HIS A 236 -20.22 13.28 -8.10
CA HIS A 236 -20.62 12.24 -9.05
C HIS A 236 -19.47 11.28 -9.41
N LEU A 237 -18.63 10.90 -8.44
CA LEU A 237 -17.45 10.07 -8.68
C LEU A 237 -17.80 8.61 -9.06
N GLY A 238 -19.02 8.18 -8.74
CA GLY A 238 -19.47 6.81 -8.96
C GLY A 238 -18.69 5.79 -8.11
N GLU A 239 -18.52 4.58 -8.66
CA GLU A 239 -17.74 3.52 -8.02
C GLU A 239 -16.24 3.70 -8.28
N PRO A 240 -15.37 3.24 -7.35
CA PRO A 240 -13.94 3.26 -7.59
C PRO A 240 -13.57 2.36 -8.78
N VAL A 241 -12.67 2.84 -9.64
CA VAL A 241 -12.11 2.04 -10.75
C VAL A 241 -11.11 0.99 -10.25
N ALA A 242 -10.51 1.24 -9.09
CA ALA A 242 -9.64 0.30 -8.40
C ALA A 242 -9.58 0.61 -6.91
N THR A 243 -9.36 -0.43 -6.13
CA THR A 243 -9.28 -0.36 -4.67
C THR A 243 -8.16 -1.26 -4.17
N LEU A 244 -7.54 -0.83 -3.07
CA LEU A 244 -6.54 -1.60 -2.36
C LEU A 244 -6.66 -1.30 -0.87
N GLN A 245 -6.45 -2.27 0.00
CA GLN A 245 -6.30 -2.00 1.41
C GLN A 245 -5.15 -2.78 2.02
N PHE A 246 -4.57 -2.22 3.06
CA PHE A 246 -3.77 -2.99 3.99
C PHE A 246 -4.29 -2.78 5.41
N LEU A 247 -4.05 -3.76 6.27
CA LEU A 247 -4.35 -3.65 7.69
C LEU A 247 -3.06 -3.50 8.49
N THR A 248 -3.04 -2.60 9.47
CA THR A 248 -1.97 -2.51 10.47
C THR A 248 -2.53 -2.13 11.82
N GLN A 249 -1.79 -2.42 12.88
CA GLN A 249 -2.08 -1.97 14.24
C GLN A 249 -0.92 -1.13 14.76
N ASN A 250 -1.01 -0.68 16.01
CA ASN A 250 0.07 0.08 16.62
C ASN A 250 1.35 -0.76 16.64
N TYR A 251 2.48 -0.20 16.24
CA TYR A 251 3.75 -0.95 16.16
C TYR A 251 4.33 -1.33 17.53
N LYS A 252 3.74 -0.82 18.62
CA LYS A 252 4.09 -1.16 20.00
C LYS A 252 3.18 -2.23 20.63
N ASP A 253 2.15 -2.68 19.90
CA ASP A 253 1.26 -3.79 20.29
C ASP A 253 1.79 -5.13 19.75
#